data_AF-A0A4Q6J6T8-F1
#
_entry.id   AF-A0A4Q6J6T8-F1
#
_cell.length_a   1.000
_cell.length_b   1.000
_cell.length_c   1.000
_cell.angle_alpha   90.00
_cell.angle_beta   90.00
_cell.angle_gamma   90.00
#
_symmetry.space_group_name_H-M   'P 1'
#
loop_
_entity.id
_entity.type
_entity.pdbx_description
1 polymer ?
#
loop_
_entity_poly.entity_id
_entity_poly.type
_entity_poly.pdbx_seq_one_letter_code
_entity_poly.pdbx_strand_id
1 'polypeptide(L)'
;MIITPSLSLLYCPNCNEKLTIEPMFSETNTSCSTCGYTEPAGSVHFVTFITEVLSQFLKNLGVEEIIIGDASTNDLRAAVDAQAILPALLVNAKLNTNTIGNGFNNIPLTTVHDESAFYQRRVVTSTNSIRNPSIAISTLSETLFAAHKMSMINNPTKGKKALDLNLLSPISVSQQSSITEYTSNDAVMNTTSQKMEAQ
;
A
#
# COMPACT_ATOMS: atom_id res chain seq x y z
N MET A 1 20.09 -1.46 -11.15
CA MET A 1 19.04 -2.48 -10.93
C MET A 1 17.85 -2.07 -11.80
N ILE A 2 17.42 -2.90 -12.75
CA ILE A 2 16.21 -2.65 -13.53
C ILE A 2 15.05 -3.24 -12.73
N ILE A 3 14.12 -2.39 -12.29
CA ILE A 3 12.94 -2.83 -11.52
C ILE A 3 11.85 -3.13 -12.55
N THR A 4 11.56 -4.42 -12.73
CA THR A 4 10.48 -4.85 -13.63
C THR A 4 9.15 -4.71 -12.89
N PRO A 5 8.16 -3.97 -13.45
CA PRO A 5 6.83 -3.82 -12.87
C PRO A 5 6.22 -5.16 -12.45
N SER A 6 5.51 -5.16 -11.31
CA SER A 6 4.69 -6.31 -10.95
C SER A 6 3.62 -6.53 -12.01
N LEU A 7 3.42 -7.78 -12.46
CA LEU A 7 2.45 -8.10 -13.52
C LEU A 7 1.04 -7.68 -13.13
N SER A 8 0.69 -7.76 -11.84
CA SER A 8 -0.57 -7.29 -11.26
C SER A 8 -0.86 -5.82 -11.56
N LEU A 9 0.18 -4.99 -11.57
CA LEU A 9 0.05 -3.55 -11.75
C LEU A 9 -0.08 -3.13 -13.23
N LEU A 10 0.08 -4.05 -14.18
CA LEU A 10 -0.08 -3.76 -15.61
C LEU A 10 -1.54 -3.75 -16.06
N TYR A 11 -2.46 -4.19 -15.21
CA TYR A 11 -3.88 -4.33 -15.54
C TYR A 11 -4.76 -3.37 -14.73
N CYS A 12 -5.87 -3.00 -15.32
CA CYS A 12 -6.84 -2.08 -14.77
C CYS A 12 -7.58 -2.77 -13.60
N PRO A 13 -7.72 -2.11 -12.44
CA PRO A 13 -8.36 -2.74 -11.28
C PRO A 13 -9.88 -2.85 -11.45
N ASN A 14 -10.46 -2.10 -12.40
CA ASN A 14 -11.89 -2.05 -12.63
C ASN A 14 -12.36 -3.05 -13.69
N CYS A 15 -11.59 -3.24 -14.77
CA CYS A 15 -12.01 -4.05 -15.91
C CYS A 15 -10.96 -5.08 -16.37
N ASN A 16 -9.82 -5.18 -15.67
CA ASN A 16 -8.72 -6.09 -15.97
C ASN A 16 -8.08 -5.93 -17.35
N GLU A 17 -8.41 -4.88 -18.11
CA GLU A 17 -7.74 -4.53 -19.35
C GLU A 17 -6.36 -3.91 -19.10
N LYS A 18 -5.45 -4.05 -20.07
CA LYS A 18 -4.09 -3.53 -19.93
C LYS A 18 -4.09 -2.00 -19.80
N LEU A 19 -3.30 -1.48 -18.85
CA LEU A 19 -3.14 -0.05 -18.65
C LEU A 19 -2.10 0.55 -19.61
N THR A 20 -2.34 1.79 -20.03
CA THR A 20 -1.32 2.65 -20.63
C THR A 20 -0.49 3.24 -19.51
N ILE A 21 0.66 2.62 -19.22
CA ILE A 21 1.53 3.00 -18.10
C ILE A 21 2.39 4.20 -18.46
N GLU A 22 2.27 5.27 -17.67
CA GLU A 22 3.06 6.49 -17.82
C GLU A 22 4.26 6.49 -16.85
N PRO A 23 5.44 7.00 -17.26
CA PRO A 23 6.59 7.14 -16.39
C PRO A 23 6.37 8.20 -15.30
N MET A 24 7.17 8.14 -14.23
CA MET A 24 7.14 9.17 -13.18
C MET A 24 7.42 10.55 -13.80
N PHE A 25 6.75 11.60 -13.31
CA PHE A 25 6.81 12.97 -13.82
C PHE A 25 6.21 13.20 -15.23
N SER A 26 5.54 12.21 -15.83
CA SER A 26 4.72 12.46 -17.03
C SER A 26 3.64 13.49 -16.73
N GLU A 27 3.33 14.34 -17.72
CA GLU A 27 2.21 15.28 -17.66
C GLU A 27 0.85 14.56 -17.74
N THR A 28 0.86 13.30 -18.19
CA THR A 28 -0.34 12.47 -18.35
C THR A 28 -0.36 11.34 -17.33
N ASN A 29 -1.56 10.97 -16.89
CA ASN A 29 -1.78 9.89 -15.94
C ASN A 29 -1.76 8.53 -16.65
N THR A 30 -1.36 7.50 -15.90
CA THR A 30 -1.62 6.11 -16.30
C THR A 30 -3.13 5.92 -16.41
N SER A 31 -3.59 5.31 -17.49
CA SER A 31 -5.03 5.21 -17.76
C SER A 31 -5.45 3.89 -18.41
N CYS A 32 -6.72 3.55 -18.25
CA CYS A 32 -7.39 2.47 -18.96
C CYS A 32 -8.28 3.06 -20.06
N SER A 33 -8.01 2.71 -21.32
CA SER A 33 -8.80 3.15 -22.47
C SER A 33 -10.22 2.57 -22.49
N THR A 34 -10.44 1.42 -21.84
CA THR A 34 -11.72 0.70 -21.86
C THR A 34 -12.74 1.27 -20.88
N CYS A 35 -12.34 1.52 -19.63
CA CYS A 35 -13.27 1.95 -18.57
C CYS A 35 -12.98 3.34 -18.00
N GLY A 36 -11.99 4.06 -18.55
CA GLY A 36 -11.64 5.41 -18.13
C GLY A 36 -10.97 5.51 -16.74
N TYR A 37 -10.57 4.38 -16.14
CA TYR A 37 -9.81 4.39 -14.89
C TYR A 37 -8.49 5.15 -15.07
N THR A 38 -8.08 5.93 -14.07
CA THR A 38 -6.82 6.67 -14.07
C THR A 38 -6.11 6.56 -12.73
N GLU A 39 -4.77 6.54 -12.77
CA GLU A 39 -3.90 6.70 -11.60
C GLU A 39 -2.70 7.60 -11.93
N PRO A 40 -2.07 8.24 -10.93
CA PRO A 40 -0.95 9.13 -11.20
C PRO A 40 0.19 8.45 -11.96
N ALA A 41 0.83 9.20 -12.84
CA ALA A 41 2.00 8.74 -13.59
C ALA A 41 3.09 8.21 -12.64
N GLY A 42 3.79 7.15 -13.05
CA GLY A 42 4.84 6.53 -12.23
C GLY A 42 4.35 5.66 -11.07
N SER A 43 3.03 5.57 -10.83
CA SER A 43 2.44 4.73 -9.77
C SER A 43 2.97 3.29 -9.80
N VAL A 44 2.79 2.60 -10.93
CA VAL A 44 3.27 1.23 -11.14
C VAL A 44 4.76 1.06 -10.82
N HIS A 45 5.59 1.98 -11.28
CA HIS A 45 7.05 1.92 -11.08
C HIS A 45 7.41 2.09 -9.60
N PHE A 46 6.80 3.06 -8.92
CA PHE A 46 7.11 3.37 -7.54
C PHE A 46 6.63 2.31 -6.57
N VAL A 47 5.41 1.81 -6.76
CA VAL A 47 4.87 0.74 -5.91
C VAL A 47 5.67 -0.56 -6.11
N THR A 48 6.10 -0.86 -7.34
CA THR A 48 7.01 -1.98 -7.59
C THR A 48 8.35 -1.79 -6.88
N PHE A 49 8.92 -0.58 -6.92
CA PHE A 49 10.16 -0.26 -6.20
C PHE A 49 10.02 -0.48 -4.69
N ILE A 50 8.93 0.00 -4.08
CA ILE A 50 8.65 -0.23 -2.66
C ILE A 50 8.55 -1.73 -2.37
N THR A 51 7.79 -2.47 -3.17
CA THR A 51 7.64 -3.93 -3.03
C THR A 51 9.00 -4.63 -3.02
N GLU A 52 9.89 -4.27 -3.94
CA GLU A 52 11.25 -4.83 -3.98
C GLU A 52 12.02 -4.48 -2.70
N VAL A 53 12.03 -3.21 -2.29
CA VAL A 53 12.77 -2.76 -1.10
C VAL A 53 12.26 -3.46 0.17
N LEU A 54 10.95 -3.56 0.36
CA LEU A 54 10.36 -4.23 1.53
C LEU A 54 10.64 -5.73 1.52
N SER A 55 10.62 -6.37 0.35
CA SER A 55 10.97 -7.79 0.25
C SER A 55 12.41 -8.07 0.65
N GLN A 56 13.34 -7.20 0.24
CA GLN A 56 14.76 -7.30 0.62
C GLN A 56 14.97 -6.98 2.10
N PHE A 57 14.21 -6.03 2.64
CA PHE A 57 14.20 -5.73 4.07
C PHE A 57 13.80 -6.97 4.89
N LEU A 58 12.74 -7.68 4.50
CA LEU A 58 12.32 -8.93 5.17
C LEU A 58 13.38 -10.03 5.09
N LYS A 59 14.02 -10.20 3.93
CA LYS A 59 15.15 -11.15 3.78
C LYS A 59 16.28 -10.81 4.74
N ASN A 60 16.63 -9.53 4.87
CA ASN A 60 17.69 -9.06 5.76
C ASN A 60 17.34 -9.23 7.25
N LEU A 61 16.06 -9.19 7.61
CA LEU A 61 15.60 -9.55 8.96
C LEU A 61 15.68 -11.06 9.25
N GLY A 62 15.87 -11.89 8.22
CA GLY A 62 15.91 -13.35 8.33
C GLY A 62 14.53 -14.00 8.32
N VAL A 63 13.52 -13.33 7.75
CA VAL A 63 12.20 -13.92 7.50
C VAL A 63 12.31 -14.88 6.33
N GLU A 64 11.79 -16.09 6.52
CA GLU A 64 11.73 -17.19 5.54
C GLU A 64 10.29 -17.52 5.15
N GLU A 65 9.32 -17.21 6.02
CA GLU A 65 7.91 -17.51 5.84
C GLU A 65 7.04 -16.32 6.28
N ILE A 66 6.03 -15.99 5.48
CA ILE A 66 4.97 -15.04 5.80
C ILE A 66 3.66 -15.82 5.99
N ILE A 67 2.94 -15.50 7.06
CA ILE A 67 1.64 -16.10 7.40
C ILE A 67 0.56 -15.02 7.34
N ILE A 68 -0.53 -15.29 6.62
CA ILE A 68 -1.68 -14.39 6.43
C ILE A 68 -2.95 -15.22 6.50
N GLY A 69 -3.79 -14.98 7.52
CA GLY A 69 -4.93 -15.85 7.83
C GLY A 69 -4.47 -17.30 8.01
N ASP A 70 -5.08 -18.20 7.26
CA ASP A 70 -4.74 -19.63 7.21
C ASP A 70 -3.70 -19.98 6.13
N ALA A 71 -3.26 -19.00 5.34
CA ALA A 71 -2.28 -19.20 4.28
C ALA A 71 -0.85 -18.87 4.75
N SER A 72 0.13 -19.58 4.19
CA SER A 72 1.54 -19.18 4.30
C SER A 72 2.25 -19.24 2.96
N THR A 73 3.29 -18.40 2.83
CA THR A 73 4.11 -18.31 1.63
C THR A 73 5.57 -18.01 1.98
N ASN A 74 6.48 -18.53 1.18
CA ASN A 74 7.90 -18.19 1.20
C ASN A 74 8.28 -17.17 0.10
N ASP A 75 7.33 -16.79 -0.77
CA ASP A 75 7.52 -15.71 -1.73
C ASP A 75 7.26 -14.36 -1.06
N LEU A 76 8.32 -13.84 -0.42
CA LEU A 76 8.27 -12.57 0.30
C LEU A 76 7.92 -11.39 -0.62
N ARG A 77 8.31 -11.44 -1.90
CA ARG A 77 8.03 -10.35 -2.85
C ARG A 77 6.55 -10.35 -3.21
N ALA A 78 5.98 -11.50 -3.54
CA ALA A 78 4.55 -11.62 -3.83
C ALA A 78 3.70 -11.26 -2.59
N ALA A 79 4.15 -11.66 -1.40
CA ALA A 79 3.44 -11.34 -0.16
C ALA A 79 3.37 -9.82 0.10
N VAL A 80 4.44 -9.07 -0.19
CA VAL A 80 4.49 -7.61 0.03
C VAL A 80 4.04 -6.78 -1.18
N ASP A 81 3.43 -7.41 -2.19
CA ASP A 81 2.96 -6.76 -3.42
C ASP A 81 1.78 -5.80 -3.18
N ALA A 82 1.56 -4.92 -4.16
CA ALA A 82 0.53 -3.88 -4.15
C ALA A 82 -0.90 -4.39 -3.93
N GLN A 83 -1.20 -5.58 -4.43
CA GLN A 83 -2.51 -6.25 -4.30
C GLN A 83 -2.57 -7.24 -3.14
N ALA A 84 -1.44 -7.51 -2.47
CA ALA A 84 -1.33 -8.45 -1.37
C ALA A 84 -1.44 -7.70 -0.03
N ILE A 85 -0.38 -7.68 0.78
CA ILE A 85 -0.44 -7.07 2.13
C ILE A 85 -0.14 -5.58 2.17
N LEU A 86 0.43 -5.03 1.10
CA LEU A 86 0.83 -3.63 1.07
C LEU A 86 -0.31 -2.64 1.43
N PRO A 87 -1.58 -2.89 1.04
CA PRO A 87 -2.71 -2.09 1.52
C PRO A 87 -2.86 -2.10 3.04
N ALA A 88 -2.78 -3.27 3.67
CA ALA A 88 -2.89 -3.40 5.13
C ALA A 88 -1.70 -2.73 5.84
N LEU A 89 -0.49 -2.88 5.30
CA LEU A 89 0.69 -2.18 5.79
C LEU A 89 0.53 -0.66 5.73
N LEU A 90 0.03 -0.14 4.61
CA LEU A 90 -0.20 1.29 4.42
C LEU A 90 -1.23 1.84 5.40
N VAL A 91 -2.32 1.11 5.66
CA VAL A 91 -3.33 1.50 6.64
C VAL A 91 -2.74 1.52 8.04
N ASN A 92 -2.05 0.46 8.46
CA ASN A 92 -1.42 0.41 9.79
C ASN A 92 -0.35 1.49 9.96
N ALA A 93 0.45 1.73 8.93
CA ALA A 93 1.42 2.82 8.90
C ALA A 93 0.75 4.17 9.14
N LYS A 94 -0.42 4.43 8.55
CA LYS A 94 -1.19 5.67 8.70
C LYS A 94 -1.93 5.78 10.05
N LEU A 95 -2.38 4.67 10.63
CA LEU A 95 -3.08 4.64 11.92
C LEU A 95 -2.11 4.77 13.11
N ASN A 96 -0.91 4.19 13.01
CA ASN A 96 0.08 4.22 14.10
C ASN A 96 0.93 5.50 14.13
N THR A 97 0.60 6.51 13.31
CA THR A 97 1.38 7.75 13.15
C THR A 97 1.45 8.61 14.41
N ASN A 98 0.49 8.47 15.34
CA ASN A 98 0.56 9.09 16.67
C ASN A 98 1.78 8.64 17.50
N THR A 99 2.37 7.48 17.21
CA THR A 99 3.58 6.99 17.89
C THR A 99 4.88 7.27 17.12
N ILE A 100 4.80 7.66 15.85
CA ILE A 100 5.97 7.73 14.94
C ILE A 100 6.27 9.16 14.42
N GLY A 101 5.38 10.14 14.68
CA GLY A 101 5.66 11.58 14.55
C GLY A 101 4.90 12.30 13.42
N ASN A 102 4.98 13.64 13.38
CA ASN A 102 4.14 14.53 12.54
C ASN A 102 4.39 14.45 11.01
N GLY A 103 5.29 13.60 10.52
CA GLY A 103 5.66 13.51 9.09
C GLY A 103 4.78 12.58 8.24
N PHE A 104 3.89 11.80 8.85
CA PHE A 104 3.32 10.60 8.22
C PHE A 104 2.02 10.82 7.43
N ASN A 105 1.37 11.99 7.52
CA ASN A 105 0.33 12.39 6.56
C ASN A 105 0.90 12.61 5.13
N ASN A 106 2.22 12.52 4.96
CA ASN A 106 2.91 12.74 3.70
C ASN A 106 3.36 11.45 3.00
N ILE A 107 2.88 10.26 3.40
CA ILE A 107 3.16 9.04 2.62
C ILE A 107 2.47 9.21 1.25
N PRO A 108 3.19 9.25 0.13
CA PRO A 108 2.66 9.54 -1.20
C PRO A 108 1.95 8.32 -1.82
N LEU A 109 1.24 7.55 -0.99
CA LEU A 109 0.55 6.32 -1.34
C LEU A 109 -0.89 6.37 -0.84
N THR A 110 -1.77 5.78 -1.64
CA THR A 110 -3.18 5.58 -1.31
C THR A 110 -3.62 4.20 -1.77
N THR A 111 -4.85 3.82 -1.46
CA THR A 111 -5.47 2.60 -1.97
C THR A 111 -6.61 2.93 -2.92
N VAL A 112 -6.80 2.08 -3.92
CA VAL A 112 -7.98 2.09 -4.79
C VAL A 112 -8.67 0.73 -4.70
N HIS A 113 -9.94 0.69 -5.08
CA HIS A 113 -10.70 -0.57 -5.16
C HIS A 113 -10.14 -1.46 -6.27
N ASP A 114 -10.00 -2.74 -5.99
CA ASP A 114 -9.55 -3.76 -6.94
C ASP A 114 -10.09 -5.12 -6.52
N GLU A 115 -11.12 -5.63 -7.22
CA GLU A 115 -11.78 -6.90 -6.88
C GLU A 115 -10.85 -8.12 -6.96
N SER A 116 -9.76 -8.02 -7.73
CA SER A 116 -8.80 -9.11 -7.87
C SER A 116 -7.76 -9.16 -6.74
N ALA A 117 -7.68 -8.11 -5.91
CA ALA A 117 -6.72 -7.99 -4.85
C ALA A 117 -7.17 -8.68 -3.55
N PHE A 118 -6.21 -9.10 -2.72
CA PHE A 118 -6.45 -9.88 -1.50
C PHE A 118 -7.41 -9.19 -0.52
N TYR A 119 -7.29 -7.87 -0.37
CA TYR A 119 -8.18 -7.05 0.47
C TYR A 119 -9.22 -6.25 -0.32
N GLN A 120 -9.50 -6.64 -1.57
CA GLN A 120 -10.27 -5.84 -2.53
C GLN A 120 -9.71 -4.43 -2.74
N ARG A 121 -8.42 -4.24 -2.44
CA ARG A 121 -7.72 -2.96 -2.45
C ARG A 121 -6.33 -3.17 -3.01
N ARG A 122 -5.86 -2.24 -3.83
CA ARG A 122 -4.46 -2.17 -4.25
C ARG A 122 -3.83 -0.84 -3.90
N VAL A 123 -2.53 -0.82 -3.66
CA VAL A 123 -1.77 0.41 -3.42
C VAL A 123 -1.37 1.08 -4.73
N VAL A 124 -1.58 2.38 -4.81
CA VAL A 124 -1.15 3.27 -5.89
C VAL A 124 -0.50 4.52 -5.29
N THR A 125 0.16 5.34 -6.11
CA THR A 125 0.64 6.64 -5.66
C THR A 125 -0.50 7.65 -5.55
N SER A 126 -0.39 8.60 -4.62
CA SER A 126 -1.34 9.72 -4.51
C SER A 126 -0.95 10.93 -5.37
N THR A 127 0.23 10.90 -5.98
CA THR A 127 0.80 11.99 -6.79
C THR A 127 1.76 11.43 -7.84
N ASN A 128 1.96 12.18 -8.92
CA ASN A 128 2.97 11.94 -9.95
C ASN A 128 4.34 12.60 -9.62
N SER A 129 4.44 13.34 -8.51
CA SER A 129 5.64 14.08 -8.10
C SER A 129 6.11 13.65 -6.71
N ILE A 130 6.72 12.46 -6.63
CA ILE A 130 7.26 11.92 -5.37
C ILE A 130 8.63 12.53 -5.09
N ARG A 131 8.70 13.47 -4.13
CA ARG A 131 9.94 14.18 -3.78
C ARG A 131 10.78 13.48 -2.71
N ASN A 132 10.15 12.71 -1.82
CA ASN A 132 10.84 12.02 -0.73
C ASN A 132 10.36 10.57 -0.61
N PRO A 133 10.86 9.67 -1.48
CA PRO A 133 10.44 8.27 -1.47
C PRO A 133 10.82 7.54 -0.17
N SER A 134 11.86 8.01 0.53
CA SER A 134 12.34 7.42 1.78
C SER A 134 11.30 7.43 2.89
N ILE A 135 10.42 8.43 2.94
CA ILE A 135 9.33 8.50 3.95
C ILE A 135 8.44 7.26 3.83
N ALA A 136 8.01 6.91 2.61
CA ALA A 136 7.18 5.72 2.39
C ALA A 136 7.91 4.44 2.81
N ILE A 137 9.16 4.30 2.39
CA ILE A 137 9.97 3.11 2.65
C ILE A 137 10.20 2.92 4.15
N SER A 138 10.71 3.94 4.85
CA SER A 138 11.00 3.88 6.28
C SER A 138 9.75 3.54 7.08
N THR A 139 8.65 4.24 6.81
CA THR A 139 7.37 4.02 7.48
C THR A 139 6.83 2.60 7.32
N LEU A 140 6.81 2.08 6.09
CA LEU A 140 6.31 0.74 5.81
C LEU A 140 7.25 -0.34 6.39
N SER A 141 8.56 -0.08 6.36
CA SER A 141 9.57 -0.96 6.95
C SER A 141 9.47 -1.02 8.47
N GLU A 142 9.26 0.12 9.13
CA GLU A 142 9.02 0.20 10.58
C GLU A 142 7.75 -0.55 10.98
N THR A 143 6.69 -0.42 10.18
CA THR A 143 5.43 -1.15 10.39
C THR A 143 5.65 -2.67 10.26
N LEU A 144 6.38 -3.12 9.23
CA LEU A 144 6.76 -4.52 9.07
C LEU A 144 7.63 -5.03 10.23
N PHE A 145 8.59 -4.22 10.67
CA PHE A 145 9.48 -4.57 11.76
C PHE A 145 8.74 -4.70 13.10
N ALA A 146 7.77 -3.83 13.36
CA ALA A 146 6.91 -3.94 14.54
C ALA A 146 6.14 -5.27 14.54
N ALA A 147 5.52 -5.63 13.41
CA ALA A 147 4.84 -6.93 13.28
C ALA A 147 5.80 -8.12 13.40
N HIS A 148 7.02 -8.01 12.87
CA HIS A 148 8.04 -9.05 13.01
C HIS A 148 8.41 -9.29 14.47
N LYS A 149 8.64 -8.23 15.23
CA LYS A 149 8.89 -8.33 16.68
C LYS A 149 7.74 -9.01 17.41
N MET A 150 6.50 -8.65 17.11
CA MET A 150 5.33 -9.27 17.72
C MET A 150 5.21 -10.76 17.34
N SER A 151 5.53 -11.10 16.08
CA SER A 151 5.54 -12.48 15.59
C SER A 151 6.52 -13.35 16.35
N MET A 152 7.73 -12.83 16.61
CA MET A 152 8.76 -13.53 17.39
C MET A 152 8.31 -13.81 18.84
N ILE A 153 7.58 -12.87 19.44
CA ILE A 153 7.06 -13.02 20.81
C ILE A 153 5.94 -14.08 20.85
N ASN A 154 5.03 -14.04 19.87
CA ASN A 154 3.85 -14.90 19.84
C ASN A 154 4.17 -16.32 19.32
N ASN A 155 5.22 -16.47 18.52
CA ASN A 155 5.67 -17.76 18.00
C ASN A 155 7.17 -18.02 18.28
N PRO A 156 7.53 -18.27 19.56
CA PRO A 156 8.92 -18.47 19.95
C PRO A 156 9.57 -19.69 19.28
N THR A 157 8.77 -20.65 18.81
CA THR A 157 9.27 -21.86 18.13
C THR A 157 9.78 -21.58 16.71
N LYS A 158 9.15 -20.66 15.97
CA LYS A 158 9.62 -20.22 14.65
C LYS A 158 10.63 -19.05 14.76
N GLY A 159 10.64 -18.35 15.89
CA GLY A 159 11.58 -17.26 16.17
C GLY A 159 11.53 -16.19 15.08
N LYS A 160 12.70 -15.74 14.59
CA LYS A 160 12.80 -14.69 13.55
C LYS A 160 12.37 -15.11 12.14
N LYS A 161 12.18 -16.41 11.89
CA LYS A 161 11.97 -16.97 10.55
C LYS A 161 10.56 -16.75 10.02
N ALA A 162 9.59 -16.55 10.90
CA ALA A 162 8.20 -16.34 10.51
C ALA A 162 7.75 -14.91 10.81
N LEU A 163 7.04 -14.32 9.86
CA LEU A 163 6.31 -13.08 10.03
C LEU A 163 4.81 -13.38 9.93
N ASP A 164 4.12 -13.27 11.05
CA ASP A 164 2.67 -13.39 11.12
C ASP A 164 2.03 -12.02 10.92
N LEU A 165 1.47 -11.82 9.73
CA LEU A 165 0.85 -10.57 9.34
C LEU A 165 -0.59 -10.45 9.84
N ASN A 166 -1.16 -11.48 10.44
CA ASN A 166 -2.41 -11.33 11.21
C ASN A 166 -2.22 -10.34 12.37
N LEU A 167 -0.97 -10.14 12.81
CA LEU A 167 -0.60 -9.16 13.84
C LEU A 167 -0.60 -7.71 13.33
N LEU A 168 -0.67 -7.48 12.02
CA LEU A 168 -0.85 -6.15 11.42
C LEU A 168 -2.32 -5.72 11.40
N SER A 169 -3.09 -6.00 12.44
CA SER A 169 -4.50 -5.62 12.54
C SER A 169 -4.69 -4.33 13.36
N PRO A 170 -5.68 -3.51 12.98
CA PRO A 170 -7.04 -3.82 13.40
C PRO A 170 -7.94 -3.99 12.17
N ILE A 171 -7.82 -5.08 11.43
CA ILE A 171 -8.86 -5.46 10.46
C ILE A 171 -8.96 -7.00 10.45
N SER A 172 -9.59 -7.54 11.49
CA SER A 172 -10.42 -8.72 11.27
C SER A 172 -11.53 -8.34 10.29
N VAL A 173 -12.02 -9.31 9.51
CA VAL A 173 -13.17 -9.21 8.59
C VAL A 173 -14.41 -8.52 9.23
N SER A 174 -14.43 -8.35 10.56
CA SER A 174 -15.47 -7.71 11.35
C SER A 174 -15.39 -6.17 11.51
N GLN A 175 -14.40 -5.45 10.95
CA GLN A 175 -14.27 -3.98 11.11
C GLN A 175 -14.36 -3.18 9.80
N GLN A 176 -15.30 -3.57 8.93
CA GLN A 176 -15.64 -2.87 7.68
C GLN A 176 -16.05 -1.40 7.89
N SER A 177 -16.58 -1.06 9.07
CA SER A 177 -16.99 0.30 9.45
C SER A 177 -15.82 1.29 9.49
N SER A 178 -14.65 0.88 9.99
CA SER A 178 -13.47 1.76 10.10
C SER A 178 -12.80 2.06 8.75
N ILE A 179 -12.91 1.13 7.79
CA ILE A 179 -12.41 1.33 6.41
C ILE A 179 -13.35 2.24 5.62
N THR A 180 -14.66 2.15 5.86
CA THR A 180 -15.67 3.01 5.23
C THR A 180 -15.46 4.45 5.65
N GLU A 181 -15.18 4.70 6.94
CA GLU A 181 -14.95 6.04 7.49
C GLU A 181 -13.69 6.75 6.92
N TYR A 182 -12.67 5.98 6.52
CA TYR A 182 -11.46 6.51 5.86
C TYR A 182 -11.58 6.66 4.33
N THR A 183 -12.55 5.99 3.68
CA THR A 183 -12.74 6.05 2.23
C THR A 183 -13.80 7.06 1.78
N SER A 184 -14.61 7.57 2.71
CA SER A 184 -15.64 8.59 2.43
C SER A 184 -15.22 10.05 2.64
N ASN A 185 -13.97 10.33 3.02
CA ASN A 185 -13.52 11.70 3.31
C ASN A 185 -12.88 12.48 2.14
N ASP A 186 -13.01 12.00 0.90
CA ASP A 186 -12.80 12.85 -0.30
C ASP A 186 -13.86 13.98 -0.42
N ALA A 187 -14.86 14.02 0.46
CA ALA A 187 -15.85 15.11 0.53
C ALA A 187 -15.37 16.36 1.30
N VAL A 188 -14.22 16.33 2.01
CA VAL A 188 -13.79 17.48 2.84
C VAL A 188 -12.92 18.50 2.07
N MET A 189 -12.55 18.23 0.81
CA MET A 189 -11.83 19.21 -0.03
C MET A 189 -12.73 20.10 -0.90
N ASN A 190 -14.06 20.07 -0.74
CA ASN A 190 -14.99 20.91 -1.52
C ASN A 190 -15.91 21.83 -0.70
N THR A 191 -15.50 22.25 0.51
CA THR A 191 -16.18 23.33 1.24
C THR A 191 -15.29 24.55 1.46
N THR A 192 -14.61 24.99 0.39
CA THR A 192 -14.09 26.37 0.32
C THR A 192 -14.36 26.98 -1.06
N SER A 193 -15.62 27.01 -1.47
CA SER A 193 -16.13 27.95 -2.48
C SER A 193 -17.64 27.99 -2.43
N GLN A 194 -18.18 28.77 -1.50
CA GLN A 194 -19.42 29.54 -1.67
C GLN A 194 -19.60 30.47 -0.47
N LYS A 195 -18.97 31.65 -0.55
CA LYS A 195 -19.48 32.93 0.00
C LYS A 195 -18.67 34.12 -0.54
N MET A 196 -18.80 34.31 -1.84
CA MET A 196 -18.87 35.60 -2.52
C MET A 196 -20.08 35.41 -3.46
N GLU A 197 -21.18 36.14 -3.44
CA GLU A 197 -21.54 37.49 -2.99
C GLU A 197 -23.06 37.53 -2.72
N ALA A 198 -23.52 38.43 -1.83
CA ALA A 198 -24.75 39.23 -2.00
C ALA A 198 -25.04 40.04 -0.72
N GLN A 199 -24.48 41.25 -0.64
CA GLN A 199 -25.12 42.54 -0.30
C GLN A 199 -24.07 43.63 -0.16
#